data_AF-A0A1I8NSR2-F1
#
_entry.id   AF-A0A1I8NSR2-F1
#
_cell.length_a   1.000
_cell.length_b   1.000
_cell.length_c   1.000
_cell.angle_alpha   90.00
_cell.angle_beta   90.00
_cell.angle_gamma   90.00
#
_symmetry.space_group_name_H-M   'P 1'
#
loop_
_entity.id
_entity.type
_entity.pdbx_description
1 polymer ?
#
loop_
_entity_poly.entity_id
_entity_poly.type
_entity_poly.pdbx_seq_one_letter_code
_entity_poly.pdbx_strand_id
1 'polypeptide(L)'
;MHLLNKMELNISATLLAANKIIAELLDSSSSSEDEEEFAAVLPVLPEQPRNKKFAETVLDTYTEKDFLDNFYISRHSFMYLVRLYSQYCTKGHYQSGGQQAKLEKQMLLYLWFSVNATSFRETAALFEVSLSAIHQTFCRILKFLNAEMLLNTIRLPETNEEKESTANDFENIAGFPNVLGCVARCFLCVKPSSSVHKSDGGQTILLLQAICDAHNRFLDISCEDFNHISPASDMLNPLAIGKNLPELCSPHYHLLAENDIWPLNEFVLTPYSDDGTLSDSENTYNNPNGKI
;
A
#
# COMPACT_ATOMS: atom_id res chain seq x y z
N MET A 1 5.38 13.03 18.09
CA MET A 1 6.46 12.95 17.08
C MET A 1 7.16 11.58 16.97
N HIS A 2 6.97 10.64 17.91
CA HIS A 2 7.83 9.45 18.00
C HIS A 2 7.12 8.08 17.78
N LEU A 3 5.78 8.04 17.73
CA LEU A 3 5.00 6.85 17.35
C LEU A 3 5.07 6.54 15.84
N LEU A 4 5.14 7.57 14.99
CA LEU A 4 5.22 7.43 13.52
C LEU A 4 6.61 7.09 12.99
N ASN A 5 7.68 7.47 13.71
CA ASN A 5 9.06 7.13 13.30
C ASN A 5 9.38 5.63 13.42
N LYS A 6 8.47 4.83 14.00
CA LYS A 6 8.53 3.35 14.02
C LYS A 6 7.53 2.69 13.09
N MET A 7 6.74 3.45 12.31
CA MET A 7 5.82 2.89 11.32
C MET A 7 6.62 2.44 10.10
N GLU A 8 7.32 1.30 10.24
CA GLU A 8 7.67 0.47 9.10
C GLU A 8 6.36 0.08 8.41
N LEU A 9 6.00 0.86 7.39
CA LEU A 9 4.79 0.69 6.59
C LEU A 9 4.69 -0.78 6.16
N ASN A 10 3.65 -1.45 6.64
CA ASN A 10 3.39 -2.85 6.33
C ASN A 10 3.37 -3.01 4.81
N ILE A 11 4.33 -3.77 4.29
CA ILE A 11 4.55 -3.94 2.85
C ILE A 11 3.31 -4.42 2.12
N SER A 12 2.43 -5.17 2.79
CA SER A 12 1.17 -5.62 2.20
C SER A 12 0.23 -4.47 1.84
N ALA A 13 0.34 -3.34 2.53
CA ALA A 13 -0.48 -2.17 2.33
C ALA A 13 0.25 -1.02 1.62
N THR A 14 1.59 -0.99 1.64
CA THR A 14 2.35 -0.26 0.60
C THR A 14 2.08 -0.87 -0.78
N LEU A 15 2.01 -2.20 -0.88
CA LEU A 15 1.57 -2.90 -2.08
C LEU A 15 0.13 -2.55 -2.45
N LEU A 16 -0.77 -2.43 -1.47
CA LEU A 16 -2.18 -2.16 -1.75
C LEU A 16 -2.43 -0.68 -2.08
N ALA A 17 -1.71 0.24 -1.45
CA ALA A 17 -1.64 1.65 -1.85
C ALA A 17 -1.05 1.76 -3.26
N ALA A 18 0.06 1.07 -3.55
CA ALA A 18 0.59 0.97 -4.90
C ALA A 18 -0.43 0.37 -5.87
N ASN A 19 -1.29 -0.57 -5.46
CA ASN A 19 -2.33 -1.13 -6.33
C ASN A 19 -3.46 -0.18 -6.62
N LYS A 20 -3.89 0.63 -5.64
CA LYS A 20 -4.87 1.70 -5.84
C LYS A 20 -4.31 2.75 -6.81
N ILE A 21 -3.06 3.15 -6.60
CA ILE A 21 -2.32 4.06 -7.47
C ILE A 21 -2.16 3.48 -8.88
N ILE A 22 -1.75 2.22 -9.02
CA ILE A 22 -1.55 1.59 -10.33
C ILE A 22 -2.89 1.41 -11.04
N ALA A 23 -3.98 1.09 -10.34
CA ALA A 23 -5.31 1.04 -10.95
C ALA A 23 -5.73 2.42 -11.50
N GLU A 24 -5.55 3.50 -10.72
CA GLU A 24 -5.84 4.87 -11.16
C GLU A 24 -4.95 5.31 -12.34
N LEU A 25 -3.66 4.96 -12.32
CA LEU A 25 -2.74 5.22 -13.43
C LEU A 25 -3.07 4.41 -14.69
N LEU A 26 -3.52 3.16 -14.53
CA LEU A 26 -3.96 2.32 -15.66
C LEU A 26 -5.27 2.82 -16.28
N ASP A 27 -6.21 3.29 -15.46
CA ASP A 27 -7.46 3.92 -15.93
C ASP A 27 -7.15 5.25 -16.66
N SER A 28 -6.18 6.01 -16.16
CA SER A 28 -5.69 7.24 -16.82
C SER A 28 -4.97 6.97 -18.15
N SER A 29 -4.34 5.81 -18.30
CA SER A 29 -3.65 5.39 -19.53
C SER A 29 -4.58 4.74 -20.56
N SER A 30 -5.87 4.56 -20.26
CA SER A 30 -6.87 3.99 -21.18
C SER A 30 -7.43 5.00 -22.18
N SER A 31 -6.90 6.22 -22.24
CA SER A 31 -7.26 7.23 -23.24
C SER A 31 -6.05 7.68 -24.05
N SER A 32 -5.67 6.87 -25.03
CA SER A 32 -5.58 7.25 -26.44
C SER A 32 -5.00 6.09 -27.25
N GLU A 33 -5.63 5.88 -28.40
CA GLU A 33 -5.19 5.08 -29.55
C GLU A 33 -3.67 5.18 -29.75
N ASP A 34 -2.97 4.04 -29.92
CA ASP A 34 -1.73 3.86 -30.71
C ASP A 34 -1.09 2.49 -30.38
N GLU A 35 -1.82 1.38 -30.61
CA GLU A 35 -1.22 0.02 -30.52
C GLU A 35 -0.28 -0.29 -31.71
N GLU A 36 -0.35 0.47 -32.81
CA GLU A 36 0.41 0.19 -34.04
C GLU A 36 1.76 0.93 -34.16
N GLU A 37 2.01 2.01 -33.40
CA GLU A 37 3.23 2.82 -33.57
C GLU A 37 4.41 2.36 -32.68
N PHE A 38 4.17 1.54 -31.64
CA PHE A 38 5.21 1.09 -30.70
C PHE A 38 6.24 0.10 -31.32
N ALA A 39 5.93 -0.47 -32.49
CA ALA A 39 6.78 -1.49 -33.12
C ALA A 39 7.94 -0.92 -33.95
N ALA A 40 7.91 0.36 -34.35
CA ALA A 40 8.72 0.80 -35.49
C ALA A 40 10.09 1.45 -35.17
N VAL A 41 10.36 1.91 -33.94
CA VAL A 41 11.65 2.57 -33.64
C VAL A 41 12.11 2.30 -32.21
N LEU A 42 12.73 1.14 -31.97
CA LEU A 42 13.55 0.95 -30.78
C LEU A 42 15.01 0.71 -31.20
N PRO A 43 15.97 1.56 -30.75
CA PRO A 43 17.38 1.26 -30.90
C PRO A 43 17.66 -0.08 -30.21
N VAL A 44 18.38 -0.97 -30.90
CA VAL A 44 18.92 -2.20 -30.30
C VAL A 44 19.95 -1.79 -29.24
N LEU A 45 19.49 -1.59 -28.00
CA LEU A 45 20.35 -1.38 -26.85
C LEU A 45 20.91 -2.72 -26.37
N PRO A 46 22.17 -2.74 -25.90
CA PRO A 46 22.93 -3.96 -25.65
C PRO A 46 22.18 -4.90 -24.69
N GLU A 47 22.15 -6.19 -25.05
CA GLU A 47 21.57 -7.25 -24.24
C GLU A 47 22.21 -7.26 -22.85
N GLN A 48 21.44 -6.87 -21.83
CA GLN A 48 21.85 -7.14 -20.44
C GLN A 48 21.86 -8.66 -20.21
N PRO A 49 22.81 -9.19 -19.43
CA PRO A 49 22.97 -10.62 -19.23
C PRO A 49 21.70 -11.19 -18.61
N ARG A 50 20.96 -11.99 -19.39
CA ARG A 50 19.76 -12.70 -18.94
C ARG A 50 20.15 -13.65 -17.83
N ASN A 51 19.72 -13.36 -16.60
CA ASN A 51 19.90 -14.27 -15.48
C ASN A 51 18.88 -15.41 -15.63
N LYS A 52 19.28 -16.45 -16.36
CA LYS A 52 18.40 -17.61 -16.64
C LYS A 52 17.97 -18.22 -15.30
N LYS A 53 16.66 -18.40 -15.11
CA LYS A 53 16.03 -19.05 -13.96
C LYS A 53 16.02 -18.25 -12.65
N PHE A 54 15.85 -16.93 -12.70
CA PHE A 54 15.73 -16.10 -11.50
C PHE A 54 14.64 -16.60 -10.51
N ALA A 55 13.42 -16.85 -11.01
CA ALA A 55 12.32 -17.30 -10.15
C ALA A 55 12.60 -18.64 -9.46
N GLU A 56 13.22 -19.60 -10.17
CA GLU A 56 13.63 -20.89 -9.60
C GLU A 56 14.70 -20.68 -8.53
N THR A 57 15.68 -19.80 -8.80
CA THR A 57 16.74 -19.46 -7.84
C THR A 57 16.16 -18.86 -6.55
N VAL A 58 15.20 -17.95 -6.66
CA VAL A 58 14.51 -17.35 -5.52
C VAL A 58 13.79 -18.43 -4.71
N LEU A 59 13.03 -19.31 -5.36
CA LEU A 59 12.26 -20.35 -4.66
C LEU A 59 13.17 -21.41 -4.03
N ASP A 60 14.22 -21.83 -4.71
CA ASP A 60 15.04 -22.97 -4.29
C ASP A 60 16.21 -22.57 -3.37
N THR A 61 16.75 -21.35 -3.53
CA THR A 61 18.06 -21.00 -2.95
C THR A 61 17.98 -19.89 -1.89
N TYR A 62 17.03 -18.96 -1.96
CA TYR A 62 17.00 -17.82 -1.03
C TYR A 62 16.72 -18.29 0.39
N THR A 63 17.49 -17.80 1.37
CA THR A 63 17.14 -17.96 2.77
C THR A 63 15.90 -17.12 3.13
N GLU A 64 15.29 -17.34 4.30
CA GLU A 64 14.19 -16.48 4.76
C GLU A 64 14.61 -15.01 4.83
N LYS A 65 15.85 -14.76 5.27
CA LYS A 65 16.42 -13.42 5.33
C LYS A 65 16.57 -12.81 3.94
N ASP A 66 17.16 -13.54 2.99
CA ASP A 66 17.31 -13.02 1.62
C ASP A 66 15.93 -12.72 0.99
N PHE A 67 14.95 -13.57 1.27
CA PHE A 67 13.60 -13.38 0.76
C PHE A 67 12.94 -12.13 1.37
N LEU A 68 13.07 -11.92 2.69
CA LEU A 68 12.61 -10.71 3.36
C LEU A 68 13.33 -9.46 2.86
N ASP A 69 14.65 -9.50 2.68
CA ASP A 69 15.42 -8.33 2.25
C ASP A 69 15.09 -7.92 0.79
N ASN A 70 14.67 -8.86 -0.06
CA ASN A 70 14.37 -8.60 -1.48
C ASN A 70 12.88 -8.39 -1.79
N PHE A 71 11.98 -9.03 -1.04
CA PHE A 71 10.52 -9.00 -1.29
C PHE A 71 9.73 -8.37 -0.14
N TYR A 72 10.38 -8.15 1.01
CA TYR A 72 9.79 -7.53 2.20
C TYR A 72 8.51 -8.23 2.68
N ILE A 73 8.43 -9.54 2.46
CA ILE A 73 7.35 -10.39 2.92
C ILE A 73 7.95 -11.74 3.28
N SER A 74 7.44 -12.39 4.34
CA SER A 74 7.92 -13.73 4.71
C SER A 74 7.59 -14.74 3.62
N ARG A 75 8.39 -15.81 3.50
CA ARG A 75 8.08 -16.91 2.56
C ARG A 75 6.74 -17.55 2.88
N HIS A 76 6.36 -17.60 4.17
CA HIS A 76 5.07 -18.09 4.61
C HIS A 76 3.91 -17.26 4.04
N SER A 77 3.97 -15.94 4.20
CA SER A 77 2.96 -15.01 3.69
C SER A 77 2.92 -15.02 2.15
N PHE A 78 4.07 -15.14 1.49
CA PHE A 78 4.14 -15.32 0.04
C PHE A 78 3.40 -16.60 -0.41
N MET A 79 3.68 -17.75 0.21
CA MET A 79 2.99 -19.01 -0.09
C MET A 79 1.49 -18.93 0.18
N TYR A 80 1.08 -18.22 1.22
CA TYR A 80 -0.32 -17.94 1.50
C TYR A 80 -0.99 -17.15 0.37
N LEU A 81 -0.36 -16.08 -0.12
CA LEU A 81 -0.84 -15.30 -1.27
C LEU A 81 -0.93 -16.15 -2.55
N VAL A 82 0.08 -16.99 -2.82
CA VAL A 82 0.05 -17.91 -3.97
C VAL A 82 -1.13 -18.87 -3.88
N ARG A 83 -1.41 -19.41 -2.68
CA ARG A 83 -2.55 -20.31 -2.46
C ARG A 83 -3.88 -19.61 -2.72
N LEU A 84 -4.08 -18.40 -2.21
CA LEU A 84 -5.31 -17.63 -2.46
C LEU A 84 -5.45 -17.28 -3.95
N TYR A 85 -4.35 -16.82 -4.57
CA TYR A 85 -4.33 -16.51 -6.00
C TYR A 85 -4.65 -17.74 -6.86
N SER A 86 -4.13 -18.90 -6.46
CA SER A 86 -4.41 -20.20 -7.07
C SER A 86 -5.90 -20.54 -7.03
N GLN A 87 -6.55 -20.38 -5.88
CA GLN A 87 -7.98 -20.61 -5.71
C GLN A 87 -8.83 -19.67 -6.57
N TYR A 88 -8.48 -18.38 -6.60
CA TYR A 88 -9.12 -17.38 -7.46
C TYR A 88 -9.02 -17.76 -8.94
N CYS A 89 -7.86 -18.26 -9.36
CA CYS A 89 -7.59 -18.60 -10.75
C CYS A 89 -8.31 -19.86 -11.24
N THR A 90 -8.58 -20.85 -10.39
CA THR A 90 -9.13 -22.16 -10.82
C THR A 90 -10.58 -22.41 -10.41
N LYS A 91 -11.22 -21.50 -9.68
CA LYS A 91 -12.61 -21.66 -9.19
C LYS A 91 -12.89 -23.08 -8.65
N GLY A 92 -11.92 -23.66 -7.93
CA GLY A 92 -12.05 -24.99 -7.32
C GLY A 92 -11.50 -26.20 -8.11
N HIS A 93 -10.80 -26.02 -9.23
CA HIS A 93 -10.15 -27.14 -9.94
C HIS A 93 -8.72 -27.39 -9.44
N TYR A 94 -8.34 -28.68 -9.35
CA TYR A 94 -7.01 -29.13 -8.95
C TYR A 94 -5.93 -28.62 -9.91
N GLN A 95 -4.83 -28.12 -9.36
CA GLN A 95 -3.68 -27.67 -10.15
C GLN A 95 -2.64 -28.78 -10.26
N SER A 96 -2.10 -28.98 -11.46
CA SER A 96 -0.90 -29.79 -11.66
C SER A 96 0.34 -29.04 -11.17
N GLY A 97 1.43 -29.75 -10.83
CA GLY A 97 2.65 -29.13 -10.32
C GLY A 97 3.25 -28.05 -11.24
N GLY A 98 3.16 -28.22 -12.56
CA GLY A 98 3.61 -27.21 -13.52
C GLY A 98 2.75 -25.93 -13.54
N GLN A 99 1.47 -26.03 -13.19
CA GLN A 99 0.58 -24.87 -13.08
C GLN A 99 0.87 -24.08 -11.80
N GLN A 100 1.23 -24.76 -10.71
CA GLN A 100 1.61 -24.10 -9.46
C GLN A 100 2.91 -23.29 -9.60
N ALA A 101 3.97 -23.87 -10.18
CA ALA A 101 5.23 -23.16 -10.43
C ALA A 101 5.02 -21.90 -11.30
N LYS A 102 4.06 -21.96 -12.25
CA LYS A 102 3.68 -20.79 -13.06
C LYS A 102 3.07 -19.68 -12.21
N LEU A 103 2.18 -20.01 -11.27
CA LEU A 103 1.54 -19.01 -10.39
C LEU A 103 2.52 -18.41 -9.38
N GLU A 104 3.42 -19.22 -8.83
CA GLU A 104 4.50 -18.75 -7.96
C GLU A 104 5.40 -17.74 -8.69
N LYS A 105 5.81 -18.07 -9.92
CA LYS A 105 6.58 -17.16 -10.78
C LYS A 105 5.82 -15.85 -11.07
N GLN A 106 4.51 -15.93 -11.33
CA GLN A 106 3.67 -14.74 -11.56
C GLN A 106 3.60 -13.84 -10.33
N MET A 107 3.43 -14.43 -9.14
CA MET A 107 3.38 -13.67 -7.89
C MET A 107 4.74 -13.05 -7.54
N LEU A 108 5.85 -13.78 -7.72
CA LEU A 108 7.20 -13.23 -7.55
C LEU A 108 7.47 -12.07 -8.50
N LEU A 109 7.08 -12.20 -9.76
CA LEU A 109 7.22 -11.15 -10.76
C LEU A 109 6.49 -9.88 -10.34
N TYR A 110 5.27 -10.03 -9.83
CA TYR A 110 4.46 -8.92 -9.36
C TYR A 110 5.05 -8.27 -8.12
N LEU A 111 5.44 -9.06 -7.10
CA LEU A 111 6.08 -8.53 -5.89
C LEU A 111 7.40 -7.83 -6.18
N TRP A 112 8.22 -8.41 -7.06
CA TRP A 112 9.50 -7.82 -7.47
C TRP A 112 9.29 -6.43 -8.06
N PHE A 113 8.37 -6.31 -9.01
CA PHE A 113 8.02 -5.03 -9.61
C PHE A 113 7.51 -4.03 -8.57
N SER A 114 6.61 -4.45 -7.67
CA SER A 114 5.99 -3.56 -6.69
C SER A 114 6.96 -3.02 -5.65
N VAL A 115 8.04 -3.74 -5.35
CA VAL A 115 8.94 -3.38 -4.24
C VAL A 115 10.31 -2.86 -4.69
N ASN A 116 10.83 -3.29 -5.84
CA ASN A 116 12.21 -2.97 -6.25
C ASN A 116 12.33 -1.73 -7.16
N ALA A 117 11.28 -0.92 -7.28
CA ALA A 117 11.25 0.30 -8.11
C ALA A 117 11.80 0.08 -9.55
N THR A 118 11.54 -1.10 -10.11
CA THR A 118 12.01 -1.50 -11.44
C THR A 118 10.97 -1.22 -12.53
N SER A 119 11.42 -1.03 -13.77
CA SER A 119 10.53 -0.95 -14.92
C SER A 119 9.95 -2.31 -15.32
N PHE A 120 8.84 -2.30 -16.07
CA PHE A 120 8.33 -3.54 -16.69
C PHE A 120 9.35 -4.20 -17.61
N ARG A 121 10.21 -3.42 -18.27
CA ARG A 121 11.26 -3.96 -19.15
C ARG A 121 12.33 -4.74 -18.38
N GLU A 122 12.83 -4.16 -17.29
CA GLU A 122 13.82 -4.82 -16.43
C GLU A 122 13.24 -6.06 -15.78
N THR A 123 12.02 -5.98 -15.27
CA THR A 123 11.33 -7.12 -14.64
C THR A 123 11.05 -8.22 -15.68
N ALA A 124 10.59 -7.86 -16.89
CA ALA A 124 10.34 -8.83 -17.96
C ALA A 124 11.62 -9.56 -18.38
N ALA A 125 12.75 -8.84 -18.45
CA ALA A 125 14.06 -9.43 -18.74
C ALA A 125 14.53 -10.38 -17.62
N LEU A 126 14.35 -9.98 -16.35
CA LEU A 126 14.74 -10.77 -15.18
C LEU A 126 13.93 -12.06 -15.05
N PHE A 127 12.62 -12.00 -15.31
CA PHE A 127 11.72 -13.14 -15.20
C PHE A 127 11.56 -13.92 -16.51
N GLU A 128 12.26 -13.54 -17.58
CA GLU A 128 12.19 -14.20 -18.89
C GLU A 128 10.75 -14.28 -19.44
N VAL A 129 10.04 -13.16 -19.44
CA VAL A 129 8.68 -13.03 -19.99
C VAL A 129 8.60 -11.88 -21.00
N SER A 130 7.59 -11.89 -21.87
CA SER A 130 7.33 -10.75 -22.75
C SER A 130 6.71 -9.58 -21.98
N LEU A 131 6.84 -8.35 -22.52
CA LEU A 131 6.17 -7.16 -21.99
C LEU A 131 4.63 -7.33 -21.91
N SER A 132 4.04 -8.00 -22.91
CA SER A 132 2.61 -8.32 -22.90
C SER A 132 2.24 -9.27 -21.76
N ALA A 133 3.08 -10.27 -21.47
CA ALA A 133 2.83 -11.25 -20.42
C ALA A 133 2.97 -10.68 -19.01
N ILE A 134 3.93 -9.76 -18.77
CA ILE A 134 4.04 -9.06 -17.48
C ILE A 134 2.81 -8.18 -17.25
N HIS A 135 2.38 -7.40 -18.24
CA HIS A 135 1.19 -6.55 -18.12
C HIS A 135 -0.08 -7.37 -17.81
N GLN A 136 -0.32 -8.46 -18.55
CA GLN A 136 -1.45 -9.36 -18.29
C GLN A 136 -1.38 -10.00 -16.89
N THR A 137 -0.18 -10.41 -16.46
CA THR A 137 0.04 -10.97 -15.13
C THR A 137 -0.27 -9.93 -14.05
N PHE A 138 0.20 -8.70 -14.24
CA PHE A 138 -0.02 -7.58 -13.34
C PHE A 138 -1.51 -7.29 -13.16
N CYS A 139 -2.23 -7.06 -14.27
CA CYS A 139 -3.67 -6.81 -14.26
C CYS A 139 -4.46 -7.96 -13.62
N ARG A 140 -4.04 -9.20 -13.83
CA ARG A 140 -4.71 -10.37 -13.24
C ARG A 140 -4.52 -10.44 -11.72
N ILE A 141 -3.31 -10.16 -11.24
CA ILE A 141 -3.02 -10.15 -9.79
C ILE A 141 -3.73 -8.96 -9.12
N LEU A 142 -3.75 -7.79 -9.74
CA LEU A 142 -4.52 -6.64 -9.25
C LEU A 142 -6.00 -6.96 -9.08
N LYS A 143 -6.62 -7.60 -10.10
CA LYS A 143 -8.02 -8.03 -10.02
C LYS A 143 -8.26 -9.02 -8.88
N PHE A 144 -7.33 -9.96 -8.68
CA PHE A 144 -7.38 -10.88 -7.54
C PHE A 144 -7.30 -10.14 -6.20
N LEU A 145 -6.32 -9.26 -6.02
CA LEU A 145 -6.12 -8.53 -4.76
C LEU A 145 -7.32 -7.64 -4.44
N ASN A 146 -7.87 -6.94 -5.44
CA ASN A 146 -9.06 -6.11 -5.27
C ASN A 146 -10.31 -6.94 -4.93
N ALA A 147 -10.50 -8.10 -5.58
CA ALA A 147 -11.69 -8.92 -5.37
C ALA A 147 -11.68 -9.69 -4.04
N GLU A 148 -10.53 -10.25 -3.65
CA GLU A 148 -10.44 -11.19 -2.53
C GLU A 148 -9.89 -10.55 -1.24
N MET A 149 -8.96 -9.60 -1.36
CA MET A 149 -8.17 -9.12 -0.23
C MET A 149 -8.60 -7.75 0.26
N LEU A 150 -8.79 -6.78 -0.66
CA LEU A 150 -9.02 -5.38 -0.31
C LEU A 150 -10.24 -5.21 0.61
N LEU A 151 -11.38 -5.77 0.23
CA LEU A 151 -12.65 -5.63 0.98
C LEU A 151 -12.64 -6.33 2.34
N ASN A 152 -11.87 -7.41 2.47
CA ASN A 152 -11.87 -8.21 3.70
C ASN A 152 -10.76 -7.80 4.69
N THR A 153 -9.71 -7.13 4.20
CA THR A 153 -8.50 -6.86 4.98
C THR A 153 -8.42 -5.41 5.43
N ILE A 154 -8.74 -4.45 4.56
CA ILE A 154 -8.69 -3.02 4.88
C ILE A 154 -10.10 -2.54 5.14
N ARG A 155 -10.52 -2.67 6.39
CA ARG A 155 -11.79 -2.12 6.88
C ARG A 155 -11.61 -1.60 8.29
N LEU A 156 -12.46 -0.65 8.64
CA LEU A 156 -12.58 -0.17 10.01
C LEU A 156 -13.36 -1.18 10.86
N PRO A 157 -13.17 -1.17 12.19
CA PRO A 157 -13.98 -1.99 13.08
C PRO A 157 -15.46 -1.57 12.99
N GLU A 158 -16.33 -2.55 12.74
CA GLU A 158 -17.76 -2.31 12.54
C GLU A 158 -18.57 -2.70 13.78
N THR A 159 -18.23 -3.86 14.37
CA THR A 159 -18.93 -4.38 15.55
C THR A 159 -18.39 -3.74 16.83
N ASN A 160 -19.21 -3.68 17.88
CA ASN A 160 -18.76 -3.17 19.18
C ASN A 160 -17.61 -4.00 19.77
N GLU A 161 -17.61 -5.32 19.52
CA GLU A 161 -16.54 -6.22 19.96
C GLU A 161 -15.21 -5.90 19.25
N GLU A 162 -15.23 -5.63 17.94
CA GLU A 162 -14.05 -5.22 17.18
C GLU A 162 -13.51 -3.86 17.63
N LYS A 163 -14.42 -2.91 17.90
CA LYS A 163 -14.08 -1.58 18.42
C LYS A 163 -13.43 -1.67 19.80
N GLU A 164 -14.02 -2.44 20.71
CA GLU A 164 -13.50 -2.67 22.05
C GLU A 164 -12.13 -3.36 22.01
N SER A 165 -11.96 -4.40 21.17
CA SER A 165 -10.66 -5.05 20.97
C SER A 165 -9.60 -4.06 20.48
N THR A 166 -9.93 -3.22 19.49
CA THR A 166 -8.99 -2.25 18.93
C THR A 166 -8.59 -1.19 19.95
N ALA A 167 -9.56 -0.67 20.72
CA ALA A 167 -9.30 0.28 21.80
C ALA A 167 -8.41 -0.30 22.89
N ASN A 168 -8.64 -1.55 23.29
CA ASN A 168 -7.80 -2.24 24.25
C ASN A 168 -6.37 -2.41 23.74
N ASP A 169 -6.16 -2.69 22.46
CA ASP A 169 -4.82 -2.79 21.87
C ASP A 169 -4.05 -1.47 21.96
N PHE A 170 -4.71 -0.34 21.65
CA PHE A 170 -4.13 0.99 21.80
C PHE A 170 -3.85 1.36 23.25
N GLU A 171 -4.74 1.03 24.17
CA GLU A 171 -4.53 1.28 25.60
C GLU A 171 -3.34 0.47 26.13
N ASN A 172 -3.24 -0.80 25.75
CA ASN A 172 -2.14 -1.67 26.16
C ASN A 172 -0.78 -1.25 25.59
N ILE A 173 -0.74 -0.78 24.34
CA ILE A 173 0.52 -0.44 23.64
C ILE A 173 0.94 1.02 23.93
N ALA A 174 0.00 1.95 23.80
CA ALA A 174 0.25 3.40 23.84
C ALA A 174 -0.28 4.10 25.10
N GLY A 175 -1.11 3.43 25.90
CA GLY A 175 -1.70 4.03 27.12
C GLY A 175 -2.83 5.01 26.83
N PHE A 176 -3.37 4.98 25.61
CA PHE A 176 -4.41 5.90 25.17
C PHE A 176 -5.75 5.13 25.02
N PRO A 177 -6.76 5.43 25.85
CA PRO A 177 -8.01 4.66 25.86
C PRO A 177 -8.91 5.04 24.69
N ASN A 178 -9.82 4.13 24.30
CA ASN A 178 -10.91 4.39 23.33
C ASN A 178 -10.46 4.79 21.91
N VAL A 179 -9.24 4.45 21.51
CA VAL A 179 -8.72 4.75 20.17
C VAL A 179 -9.10 3.65 19.19
N LEU A 180 -9.62 4.00 18.01
CA LEU A 180 -9.93 3.04 16.93
C LEU A 180 -8.92 3.06 15.79
N GLY A 181 -8.02 4.05 15.76
CA GLY A 181 -6.98 4.13 14.75
C GLY A 181 -6.21 5.43 14.80
N CYS A 182 -5.05 5.43 14.15
CA CYS A 182 -4.23 6.61 13.91
C CYS A 182 -4.35 7.04 12.45
N VAL A 183 -4.66 8.32 12.20
CA VAL A 183 -4.72 8.90 10.86
C VAL A 183 -3.45 9.68 10.55
N ALA A 184 -2.87 9.43 9.38
CA ALA A 184 -1.64 10.06 8.90
C ALA A 184 -1.73 10.36 7.39
N ARG A 185 -0.90 11.30 6.93
CA ARG A 185 -0.79 11.69 5.52
C ARG A 185 0.67 11.73 5.09
N CYS A 186 0.97 11.21 3.92
CA CYS A 186 2.30 11.35 3.31
C CYS A 186 2.22 11.69 1.84
N PHE A 187 3.24 12.39 1.34
CA PHE A 187 3.40 12.67 -0.08
C PHE A 187 4.33 11.63 -0.72
N LEU A 188 3.89 11.05 -1.83
CA LEU A 188 4.66 10.10 -2.63
C LEU A 188 5.01 10.76 -3.96
N CYS A 189 6.30 10.93 -4.23
CA CYS A 189 6.76 11.39 -5.54
C CYS A 189 6.87 10.21 -6.50
N VAL A 190 6.01 10.19 -7.51
CA VAL A 190 6.03 9.22 -8.61
C VAL A 190 6.63 9.88 -9.84
N LYS A 191 7.61 9.21 -10.45
CA LYS A 191 8.13 9.65 -11.75
C LYS A 191 7.08 9.32 -12.80
N PRO A 192 6.60 10.30 -13.59
CA PRO A 192 5.66 10.00 -14.66
C PRO A 192 6.29 9.01 -15.65
N SER A 193 5.48 8.06 -16.12
CA SER A 193 5.90 7.21 -17.24
C SER A 193 6.08 8.12 -18.46
N SER A 194 7.14 7.86 -19.23
CA SER A 194 7.74 8.76 -20.22
C SER A 194 6.85 9.18 -21.42
N SER A 195 5.55 8.92 -21.40
CA SER A 195 4.61 9.23 -22.48
C SER A 195 3.54 10.28 -22.15
N VAL A 196 3.33 10.65 -20.88
CA VAL A 196 2.32 11.66 -20.53
C VAL A 196 2.99 13.03 -20.40
N HIS A 197 2.83 13.83 -21.45
CA HIS A 197 3.14 15.26 -21.53
C HIS A 197 4.58 15.68 -21.18
N LYS A 198 5.40 15.83 -22.22
CA LYS A 198 6.66 16.61 -22.23
C LYS A 198 6.43 18.13 -22.05
N SER A 199 5.41 18.54 -21.31
CA SER A 199 5.19 19.91 -20.91
C SER A 199 5.28 19.95 -19.40
N ASP A 200 6.46 20.40 -18.96
CA ASP A 200 7.00 20.46 -17.60
C ASP A 200 7.50 19.14 -17.02
N GLY A 201 8.81 19.08 -16.72
CA GLY A 201 9.49 17.96 -16.06
C GLY A 201 9.08 17.76 -14.60
N GLY A 202 7.78 17.89 -14.31
CA GLY A 202 7.19 17.77 -12.99
C GLY A 202 7.06 16.32 -12.56
N GLN A 203 7.45 16.04 -11.33
CA GLN A 203 7.14 14.78 -10.66
C GLN A 203 5.63 14.75 -10.40
N THR A 204 4.98 13.60 -10.60
CA THR A 204 3.62 13.40 -10.09
C THR A 204 3.72 13.25 -8.58
N ILE A 205 3.02 14.09 -7.82
CA ILE A 205 2.97 13.99 -6.37
C ILE A 205 1.63 13.38 -6.01
N LEU A 206 1.64 12.26 -5.30
CA LEU A 206 0.44 11.64 -4.77
C LEU A 206 0.33 11.96 -3.29
N LEU A 207 -0.84 12.37 -2.84
CA LEU A 207 -1.17 12.48 -1.43
C LEU A 207 -1.80 11.15 -1.00
N LEU A 208 -1.18 10.46 -0.05
CA LEU A 208 -1.73 9.27 0.59
C LEU A 208 -2.23 9.65 1.98
N GLN A 209 -3.46 9.26 2.31
CA GLN A 209 -4.00 9.27 3.66
C GLN A 209 -4.32 7.84 4.09
N ALA A 210 -3.98 7.50 5.32
CA ALA A 210 -4.24 6.19 5.86
C ALA A 210 -4.72 6.25 7.31
N ILE A 211 -5.56 5.29 7.69
CA ILE A 211 -5.85 4.96 9.09
C ILE A 211 -5.19 3.62 9.40
N CYS A 212 -4.45 3.54 10.49
CA CYS A 212 -3.82 2.31 10.97
C CYS A 212 -4.29 1.94 12.38
N ASP A 213 -4.31 0.65 12.70
CA ASP A 213 -4.51 0.17 14.07
C ASP A 213 -3.21 0.16 14.89
N ALA A 214 -3.29 -0.25 16.15
CA ALA A 214 -2.16 -0.31 17.08
C ALA A 214 -1.06 -1.30 16.65
N HIS A 215 -1.35 -2.18 15.68
CA HIS A 215 -0.45 -3.18 15.13
C HIS A 215 0.10 -2.79 13.74
N ASN A 216 -0.02 -1.52 13.35
CA ASN A 216 0.41 -0.99 12.04
C ASN A 216 -0.27 -1.66 10.84
N ARG A 217 -1.50 -2.16 11.02
CA ARG A 217 -2.35 -2.65 9.93
C ARG A 217 -3.24 -1.52 9.45
N PHE A 218 -3.36 -1.38 8.14
CA PHE A 218 -4.20 -0.36 7.54
C PHE A 218 -5.67 -0.75 7.64
N LEU A 219 -6.48 0.18 8.14
CA LEU A 219 -7.94 0.07 8.28
C LEU A 219 -8.68 0.88 7.20
N ASP A 220 -8.00 1.89 6.64
CA ASP A 220 -8.51 2.72 5.55
C ASP A 220 -7.34 3.33 4.76
N ILE A 221 -7.46 3.42 3.44
CA ILE A 221 -6.46 4.02 2.55
C ILE A 221 -7.12 4.84 1.44
N SER A 222 -6.73 6.11 1.36
CA SER A 222 -7.12 7.04 0.30
C SER A 222 -5.89 7.65 -0.35
N CYS A 223 -5.90 7.74 -1.68
CA CYS A 223 -4.80 8.29 -2.46
C CYS A 223 -5.38 9.18 -3.56
N GLU A 224 -4.78 10.34 -3.79
CA GLU A 224 -5.17 11.27 -4.85
C GLU A 224 -3.93 11.93 -5.49
N ASP A 225 -4.03 12.29 -6.76
CA ASP A 225 -3.02 13.10 -7.44
C ASP A 225 -3.05 14.53 -6.90
N PHE A 226 -2.03 14.88 -6.13
CA PHE A 226 -1.89 16.19 -5.50
C PHE A 226 -1.70 17.30 -6.53
N ASN A 227 -1.13 17.01 -7.70
CA ASN A 227 -0.93 18.03 -8.74
C ASN A 227 -2.26 18.46 -9.37
N HIS A 228 -3.28 17.62 -9.30
CA HIS A 228 -4.60 17.84 -9.88
C HIS A 228 -5.73 17.81 -8.84
N ILE A 229 -5.40 17.88 -7.55
CA ILE A 229 -6.37 17.82 -6.48
C ILE A 229 -7.31 19.03 -6.54
N SER A 230 -8.62 18.77 -6.54
CA SER A 230 -9.61 19.84 -6.46
C SER A 230 -9.49 20.53 -5.10
N PRO A 231 -9.59 21.88 -5.02
CA PRO A 231 -9.68 22.59 -3.73
C PRO A 231 -10.82 22.12 -2.84
N ALA A 232 -11.84 21.47 -3.41
CA ALA A 232 -12.97 20.88 -2.72
C ALA A 232 -12.79 19.37 -2.42
N SER A 233 -11.61 18.80 -2.62
CA SER A 233 -11.34 17.39 -2.34
C SER A 233 -11.45 17.09 -0.85
N ASP A 234 -12.12 15.99 -0.54
CA ASP A 234 -12.19 15.41 0.80
C ASP A 234 -10.80 15.02 1.32
N MET A 235 -9.83 14.71 0.47
CA MET A 235 -8.44 14.48 0.89
C MET A 235 -7.70 15.75 1.32
N LEU A 236 -8.16 16.94 0.90
CA LEU A 236 -7.68 18.20 1.48
C LEU A 236 -8.38 18.51 2.79
N ASN A 237 -9.63 18.07 2.94
CA ASN A 237 -10.41 18.26 4.16
C ASN A 237 -10.05 17.21 5.22
N PRO A 238 -9.33 17.56 6.29
CA PRO A 238 -8.98 16.60 7.35
C PRO A 238 -10.21 16.00 8.04
N LEU A 239 -11.37 16.66 7.92
CA LEU A 239 -12.66 16.22 8.47
C LEU A 239 -13.39 15.21 7.56
N ALA A 240 -12.98 15.07 6.30
CA ALA A 240 -13.60 14.15 5.34
C ALA A 240 -12.81 12.84 5.24
N ILE A 241 -12.43 12.29 6.39
CA ILE A 241 -12.15 10.86 6.51
C ILE A 241 -13.41 10.18 5.96
N GLY A 242 -13.33 9.46 4.84
CA GLY A 242 -14.44 9.13 3.93
C GLY A 242 -15.55 8.21 4.46
N LYS A 243 -15.81 8.25 5.77
CA LYS A 243 -16.78 7.46 6.52
C LYS A 243 -17.48 8.36 7.54
N ASN A 244 -18.70 7.99 7.89
CA ASN A 244 -19.50 8.65 8.92
C ASN A 244 -18.81 8.52 10.30
N LEU A 245 -17.84 9.41 10.59
CA LEU A 245 -17.07 9.43 11.84
C LEU A 245 -17.97 9.34 13.08
N PRO A 246 -19.13 10.04 13.16
CA PRO A 246 -20.07 9.88 14.27
C PRO A 246 -20.51 8.43 14.51
N GLU A 247 -20.77 7.67 13.45
CA GLU A 247 -21.22 6.28 13.55
C GLU A 247 -20.07 5.33 13.90
N LEU A 248 -18.89 5.57 13.32
CA LEU A 248 -17.68 4.84 13.65
C LEU A 248 -17.29 5.04 15.12
N CYS A 249 -17.30 6.29 15.58
CA CYS A 249 -16.80 6.68 16.89
C CYS A 249 -17.86 6.56 18.00
N SER A 250 -19.13 6.33 17.65
CA SER A 250 -20.17 6.04 18.63
C SER A 250 -19.82 4.77 19.44
N PRO A 251 -19.97 4.78 20.78
CA PRO A 251 -20.50 5.89 21.59
C PRO A 251 -19.44 6.83 22.20
N HIS A 252 -18.18 6.42 22.32
CA HIS A 252 -17.15 7.16 23.06
C HIS A 252 -15.73 6.93 22.52
N TYR A 253 -15.62 6.50 21.26
CA TYR A 253 -14.36 6.21 20.61
C TYR A 253 -13.84 7.42 19.82
N HIS A 254 -12.57 7.38 19.44
CA HIS A 254 -11.94 8.43 18.63
C HIS A 254 -10.77 7.90 17.80
N LEU A 255 -10.31 8.72 16.86
CA LEU A 255 -9.07 8.53 16.13
C LEU A 255 -7.99 9.46 16.69
N LEU A 256 -6.73 9.05 16.58
CA LEU A 256 -5.58 9.91 16.85
C LEU A 256 -5.02 10.46 15.55
N ALA A 257 -4.79 11.76 15.46
CA ALA A 257 -4.12 12.37 14.32
C ALA A 257 -2.60 12.36 14.49
N GLU A 258 -1.89 12.30 13.37
CA GLU A 258 -0.42 12.43 13.34
C GLU A 258 0.06 13.80 13.84
N ASN A 259 -0.65 14.87 13.48
CA ASN A 259 -0.28 16.25 13.80
C ASN A 259 -1.49 17.19 13.74
N ASP A 260 -1.24 18.48 13.94
CA ASP A 260 -2.21 19.57 13.98
C ASP A 260 -2.86 19.95 12.64
N ILE A 261 -2.51 19.26 11.55
CA ILE A 261 -3.22 19.39 10.27
C ILE A 261 -4.68 18.95 10.44
N TRP A 262 -4.96 17.97 11.32
CA TRP A 262 -6.32 17.59 11.67
C TRP A 262 -6.82 18.43 12.86
N PRO A 263 -7.90 19.22 12.68
CA PRO A 263 -8.46 19.99 13.78
C PRO A 263 -9.04 19.07 14.86
N LEU A 264 -8.70 19.36 16.12
CA LEU A 264 -9.24 18.68 17.29
C LEU A 264 -10.77 18.75 17.29
N ASN A 265 -11.43 17.60 17.45
CA ASN A 265 -12.87 17.48 17.62
C ASN A 265 -13.22 16.23 18.44
N GLU A 266 -14.52 15.96 18.61
CA GLU A 266 -15.01 14.83 19.42
C GLU A 266 -14.62 13.44 18.88
N PHE A 267 -14.30 13.33 17.59
CA PHE A 267 -13.95 12.07 16.92
C PHE A 267 -12.47 11.95 16.54
N VAL A 268 -11.74 13.07 16.51
CA VAL A 268 -10.31 13.11 16.14
C VAL A 268 -9.56 13.91 17.19
N LEU A 269 -8.68 13.23 17.92
CA LEU A 269 -7.79 13.80 18.89
C LEU A 269 -6.45 14.14 18.25
N THR A 270 -6.02 15.37 18.46
CA THR A 270 -4.85 15.95 17.82
C THR A 270 -3.75 16.15 18.87
N PRO A 271 -2.49 15.76 18.59
CA PRO A 271 -1.38 16.02 19.49
C PRO A 271 -1.08 17.53 19.58
N TYR A 272 -0.55 17.98 20.71
CA TYR A 272 0.00 19.33 20.81
C TYR A 272 1.29 19.42 20.00
N SER A 273 1.43 20.50 19.22
CA SER A 273 2.63 20.76 18.43
C SER A 273 3.82 21.04 19.36
N ASP A 274 4.86 20.22 19.24
CA ASP A 274 6.06 20.34 20.04
C ASP A 274 7.01 21.39 19.43
N ASP A 275 6.87 22.63 19.87
CA ASP A 275 7.76 23.74 19.56
C ASP A 275 8.86 23.92 20.65
N GLY A 276 9.01 22.94 21.54
CA GLY A 276 9.91 22.99 22.68
C GLY A 276 9.35 23.73 23.90
N THR A 277 8.08 24.14 23.87
CA THR A 277 7.42 24.86 24.99
C THR A 277 6.28 24.09 25.66
N LEU A 278 6.14 22.80 25.36
CA LEU A 278 5.09 21.95 25.93
C LEU A 278 5.17 21.90 27.47
N SER A 279 4.03 22.17 28.11
CA SER A 279 3.82 21.94 29.54
C SER A 279 3.90 20.45 29.89
N ASP A 280 4.09 20.13 31.17
CA ASP A 280 4.08 18.75 31.65
C ASP A 280 2.77 18.02 31.30
N SER A 281 1.64 18.73 31.33
CA SER A 281 0.33 18.20 30.94
C SER A 281 0.24 17.90 29.43
N GLU A 282 0.78 18.76 28.58
CA GLU A 282 0.77 18.55 27.13
C GLU A 282 1.74 17.43 26.73
N ASN A 283 2.89 17.34 27.40
CA ASN A 283 3.82 16.22 27.28
C ASN A 283 3.18 14.90 27.73
N THR A 284 2.46 14.91 28.85
CA THR A 284 1.75 13.72 29.35
C THR A 284 0.66 13.29 28.38
N TYR A 285 -0.10 14.23 27.81
CA TYR A 285 -1.10 13.93 26.80
C TYR A 285 -0.48 13.37 25.51
N ASN A 286 0.57 14.00 25.00
CA ASN A 286 1.28 13.53 23.80
C ASN A 286 1.99 12.18 24.03
N ASN A 287 2.26 11.81 25.28
CA ASN A 287 3.01 10.62 25.65
C ASN A 287 2.51 10.00 26.98
N PRO A 288 1.32 9.35 26.97
CA PRO A 288 0.67 8.89 28.19
C PRO A 288 1.49 7.88 28.99
N ASN A 289 2.32 7.09 28.31
CA ASN A 289 3.13 6.02 28.90
C ASN A 289 4.58 6.43 29.23
N GLY A 290 4.99 7.67 28.98
CA GLY A 290 6.35 8.16 29.25
C GLY A 290 7.48 7.32 28.62
N LYS A 291 7.15 6.51 27.61
CA LYS A 291 8.02 5.52 26.97
C LYS A 291 8.04 5.72 25.46
N ILE A 292 8.14 6.95 24.98
CA ILE A 292 8.65 7.17 23.63
C ILE A 292 9.51 8.43 23.60
#